data_AF-A0A660RHR8-F1
#
_entry.id   AF-A0A660RHR8-F1
#
_cell.length_a   1.000
_cell.length_b   1.000
_cell.length_c   1.000
_cell.angle_alpha   90.00
_cell.angle_beta   90.00
_cell.angle_gamma   90.00
#
_symmetry.space_group_name_H-M   'P 1'
#
loop_
_entity.id
_entity.type
_entity.pdbx_description
1 polymer ?
#
loop_
_entity_poly.entity_id
_entity_poly.type
_entity_poly.pdbx_seq_one_letter_code
_entity_poly.pdbx_strand_id
1 'polypeptide(L)'
;MDGIGKINEVFGNQGYKKKIQNTQETKGKKKVFLEKDKLEISAKGRSLAEINREASRVPLVREEVVRKLKAQIRSGSYKIDPDRIARNLVNKWFSGKG
;
A
#
# COMPACT_ATOMS: atom_id res chain seq x y z
N MET A 1 20.32 6.09 67.19
CA MET A 1 19.53 7.17 67.80
C MET A 1 20.51 8.30 68.04
N ASP A 2 20.74 9.09 66.99
CA ASP A 2 20.13 10.42 66.78
C ASP A 2 20.96 11.43 67.59
N GLY A 3 21.50 12.51 67.06
CA GLY A 3 21.39 13.15 65.77
C GLY A 3 22.31 14.37 65.82
N ILE A 4 22.75 14.78 64.65
CA ILE A 4 23.76 15.80 64.34
C ILE A 4 23.33 17.20 64.84
N GLY A 5 24.28 18.04 65.23
CA GLY A 5 24.02 19.47 65.39
C GLY A 5 25.22 20.32 65.78
N LYS A 6 26.30 20.32 64.99
CA LYS A 6 27.38 21.31 65.12
C LYS A 6 27.37 22.27 63.94
N ILE A 7 27.05 23.53 64.28
CA ILE A 7 27.68 24.79 63.86
C ILE A 7 27.90 25.05 62.35
N ASN A 8 27.03 25.93 61.84
CA ASN A 8 27.31 27.25 61.26
C ASN A 8 28.41 27.43 60.20
N GLU A 9 27.99 28.15 59.15
CA GLU A 9 28.76 29.04 58.25
C GLU A 9 29.88 28.43 57.39
N VAL A 10 29.88 28.78 56.10
CA VAL A 10 30.81 29.77 55.54
C VAL A 10 30.75 29.68 54.02
N PHE A 11 30.71 30.85 53.41
CA PHE A 11 30.68 31.14 51.99
C PHE A 11 31.85 30.53 51.21
N GLY A 12 31.58 30.18 49.95
CA GLY A 12 32.59 30.14 48.89
C GLY A 12 32.88 28.75 48.32
N ASN A 13 32.28 28.44 47.17
CA ASN A 13 33.05 28.13 45.96
C ASN A 13 32.12 27.94 44.76
N GLN A 14 32.14 28.96 43.91
CA GLN A 14 31.53 29.02 42.60
C GLN A 14 32.11 27.93 41.68
N GLY A 15 31.24 27.21 40.97
CA GLY A 15 31.53 26.78 39.59
C GLY A 15 32.03 25.36 39.33
N TYR A 16 32.51 24.60 40.32
CA TYR A 16 32.97 23.20 40.10
C TYR A 16 31.83 22.16 40.00
N LYS A 17 30.62 22.56 39.61
CA LYS A 17 29.50 21.66 39.26
C LYS A 17 29.14 21.76 37.77
N LYS A 18 30.16 21.86 36.93
CA LYS A 18 30.10 21.42 35.54
C LYS A 18 29.96 19.89 35.57
N LYS A 19 28.97 19.33 34.87
CA LYS A 19 28.82 17.90 34.48
C LYS A 19 27.98 16.93 35.35
N ILE A 20 26.88 17.31 36.01
CA ILE A 20 25.86 16.31 36.46
C ILE A 20 24.39 16.76 36.29
N GLN A 21 24.13 17.92 35.68
CA GLN A 21 22.75 18.44 35.50
C GLN A 21 22.29 18.48 34.02
N ASN A 22 22.86 17.63 33.16
CA ASN A 22 22.41 17.48 31.76
C ASN A 22 21.75 16.12 31.50
N THR A 23 21.20 15.47 32.53
CA THR A 23 20.65 14.11 32.36
C THR A 23 19.13 14.06 32.45
N GLN A 24 18.42 15.07 32.96
CA GLN A 24 16.97 14.94 33.10
C GLN A 24 16.26 16.24 32.72
N GLU A 25 15.27 16.08 31.84
CA GLU A 25 14.27 17.07 31.41
C GLU A 25 14.65 17.95 30.20
N THR A 26 14.47 17.37 29.01
CA THR A 26 13.43 17.86 28.07
C THR A 26 13.22 16.82 26.97
N LYS A 27 12.34 15.87 27.28
CA LYS A 27 11.65 15.03 26.30
C LYS A 27 10.79 15.94 25.43
N GLY A 28 11.34 16.45 24.33
CA GLY A 28 10.67 17.43 23.49
C GLY A 28 11.05 17.30 22.02
N LYS A 29 10.42 16.33 21.36
CA LYS A 29 10.31 16.23 19.89
C LYS A 29 11.64 16.09 19.14
N LYS A 30 12.33 14.95 19.36
CA LYS A 30 12.97 14.30 18.21
C LYS A 30 11.84 14.03 17.21
N LYS A 31 11.72 14.85 16.16
CA LYS A 31 11.01 14.44 14.95
C LYS A 31 11.76 13.20 14.49
N VAL A 32 11.29 12.03 14.91
CA VAL A 32 11.58 10.78 14.23
C VAL A 32 11.10 11.05 12.83
N PHE A 33 12.05 11.33 11.93
CA PHE A 33 11.80 11.27 10.51
C PHE A 33 11.51 9.80 10.25
N LEU A 34 10.26 9.40 10.48
CA LEU A 34 9.70 8.20 9.92
C LEU A 34 9.83 8.47 8.43
N GLU A 35 10.88 7.92 7.80
CA GLU A 35 10.93 7.78 6.36
C GLU A 35 9.62 7.09 5.98
N LYS A 36 8.67 7.88 5.52
CA LYS A 36 7.45 7.36 4.94
C LYS A 36 7.89 6.73 3.64
N ASP A 37 7.71 5.42 3.51
CA ASP A 37 7.90 4.73 2.25
C ASP A 37 7.22 5.53 1.14
N LYS A 38 8.04 6.07 0.23
CA LYS A 38 7.56 6.90 -0.89
C LYS A 38 7.24 5.97 -2.04
N LEU A 39 5.96 5.73 -2.30
CA LEU A 39 5.53 4.98 -3.47
C LEU A 39 5.56 5.89 -4.70
N GLU A 40 6.59 5.74 -5.55
CA GLU A 40 6.65 6.42 -6.85
C GLU A 40 5.97 5.59 -7.94
N ILE A 41 4.75 5.98 -8.32
CA ILE A 41 4.08 5.40 -9.48
C ILE A 41 4.54 6.15 -10.73
N SER A 42 5.15 5.44 -11.69
CA SER A 42 5.55 6.01 -12.97
C SER A 42 4.33 6.55 -13.74
N ALA A 43 4.53 7.51 -14.64
CA ALA A 43 3.45 8.06 -15.47
C ALA A 43 2.70 6.96 -16.25
N LYS A 44 3.45 5.97 -16.78
CA LYS A 44 2.90 4.79 -17.46
C LYS A 44 2.10 3.88 -16.52
N GLY A 45 2.54 3.73 -15.27
CA GLY A 45 1.81 2.97 -14.25
C GLY A 45 0.45 3.59 -13.93
N ARG A 46 0.40 4.94 -13.82
CA ARG A 46 -0.85 5.67 -13.60
C ARG A 46 -1.82 5.51 -14.78
N SER A 47 -1.33 5.63 -16.02
CA SER A 47 -2.18 5.47 -17.20
C SER A 47 -2.76 4.07 -17.31
N LEU A 48 -1.98 3.02 -17.00
CA LEU A 48 -2.48 1.64 -17.00
C LEU A 48 -3.53 1.41 -15.90
N ALA A 49 -3.32 1.98 -14.71
CA ALA A 49 -4.29 1.88 -13.62
C ALA A 49 -5.62 2.56 -13.98
N GLU A 50 -5.57 3.70 -14.65
CA GLU A 50 -6.75 4.43 -15.11
C GLU A 50 -7.50 3.66 -16.22
N ILE A 51 -6.77 3.12 -17.19
CA ILE A 51 -7.34 2.25 -18.24
C ILE A 51 -8.03 1.02 -17.61
N ASN A 52 -7.39 0.35 -16.65
CA ASN A 52 -7.98 -0.80 -15.96
C ASN A 52 -9.21 -0.42 -15.13
N ARG A 53 -9.18 0.74 -14.47
CA ARG A 53 -10.32 1.27 -13.72
C ARG A 53 -11.50 1.55 -14.63
N GLU A 54 -11.26 2.15 -15.80
CA GLU A 54 -12.31 2.42 -16.79
C GLU A 54 -12.84 1.12 -17.43
N ALA A 55 -11.95 0.20 -17.77
CA ALA A 55 -12.33 -1.14 -18.26
C ALA A 55 -13.18 -1.92 -17.24
N SER A 56 -12.96 -1.69 -15.94
CA SER A 56 -13.75 -2.31 -14.86
C SER A 56 -15.14 -1.70 -14.67
N ARG A 57 -15.39 -0.49 -15.20
CA ARG A 57 -16.72 0.15 -15.19
C ARG A 57 -17.63 -0.40 -16.28
N VAL A 58 -17.06 -1.00 -17.31
CA VAL A 58 -17.82 -1.77 -18.29
C VAL A 58 -18.43 -2.98 -17.58
N PRO A 59 -19.73 -3.26 -17.74
CA PRO A 59 -20.33 -4.42 -17.09
C PRO A 59 -19.57 -5.69 -17.48
N LEU A 60 -19.13 -6.44 -16.46
CA LEU A 60 -18.45 -7.73 -16.62
C LEU A 60 -19.21 -8.68 -17.54
N VAL A 61 -20.55 -8.56 -17.53
CA VAL A 61 -21.45 -9.31 -18.40
C VAL A 61 -21.98 -8.40 -19.51
N ARG A 62 -21.70 -8.79 -20.76
CA ARG A 62 -22.32 -8.16 -21.94
C ARG A 62 -23.73 -8.72 -22.14
N GLU A 63 -24.69 -8.20 -21.39
CA GLU A 63 -26.09 -8.67 -21.36
C GLU A 63 -26.72 -8.83 -22.74
N GLU A 64 -26.47 -7.90 -23.66
CA GLU A 64 -26.99 -7.98 -25.03
C GLU A 64 -26.45 -9.21 -25.78
N VAL A 65 -25.14 -9.48 -25.66
CA VAL A 65 -24.48 -10.62 -26.30
C VAL A 65 -25.03 -11.93 -25.73
N VAL A 66 -25.20 -12.00 -24.41
CA VAL A 66 -25.79 -13.15 -23.71
C VAL A 66 -27.22 -13.40 -24.19
N ARG A 67 -28.03 -12.34 -24.28
CA ARG A 67 -29.43 -12.43 -24.74
C ARG A 67 -29.52 -12.95 -26.17
N LYS A 68 -28.69 -12.44 -27.09
CA LYS A 68 -28.64 -12.89 -28.49
C LYS A 68 -28.25 -14.37 -28.59
N LEU A 69 -27.20 -14.78 -27.88
CA LEU A 69 -26.77 -16.18 -27.85
C LEU A 69 -27.86 -17.11 -27.31
N LYS A 70 -28.51 -16.74 -26.19
CA LYS A 70 -29.63 -17.52 -25.65
C LYS A 70 -30.78 -17.67 -26.65
N ALA A 71 -31.11 -16.63 -27.41
CA ALA A 71 -32.14 -16.71 -28.44
C ALA A 71 -31.75 -17.64 -29.60
N GLN A 72 -30.49 -17.60 -30.06
CA GLN A 72 -29.99 -18.51 -31.10
C GLN A 72 -29.97 -19.97 -30.64
N ILE A 73 -29.65 -20.22 -29.38
CA ILE A 73 -29.68 -21.57 -28.80
C ILE A 73 -31.13 -22.08 -28.75
N ARG A 74 -32.07 -21.28 -28.24
CA ARG A 74 -33.49 -21.68 -28.16
C ARG A 74 -34.14 -21.93 -29.52
N SER A 75 -33.76 -21.14 -30.53
CA SER A 75 -34.29 -21.30 -31.90
C SER A 75 -33.58 -22.41 -32.70
N GLY A 76 -32.55 -23.04 -32.14
CA GLY A 76 -31.74 -24.04 -32.85
C GLY A 76 -30.84 -23.46 -33.95
N SER A 77 -30.79 -22.13 -34.10
CA SER A 77 -29.97 -21.46 -35.12
C SER A 77 -28.51 -21.28 -34.69
N TYR A 78 -28.15 -21.64 -33.46
CA TYR A 78 -26.78 -21.58 -32.97
C TYR A 78 -25.93 -22.69 -33.61
N LYS A 79 -24.91 -22.29 -34.38
CA LYS A 79 -23.99 -23.23 -35.04
C LYS A 79 -22.66 -23.25 -34.31
N ILE A 80 -22.20 -24.45 -33.98
CA ILE A 80 -20.88 -24.68 -33.40
C ILE A 80 -19.84 -24.65 -34.55
N ASP A 81 -18.80 -23.84 -34.37
CA ASP A 81 -17.64 -23.79 -35.26
C ASP A 81 -16.48 -24.55 -34.58
N PRO A 82 -16.16 -25.78 -35.03
CA PRO A 82 -15.11 -26.61 -34.43
C PRO A 82 -13.72 -26.01 -34.61
N ASP A 83 -13.45 -25.35 -35.74
CA ASP A 83 -12.15 -24.72 -35.99
C ASP A 83 -11.91 -23.54 -35.05
N ARG A 84 -12.96 -22.77 -34.77
CA ARG A 84 -12.91 -21.69 -33.77
C ARG A 84 -12.62 -22.23 -32.37
N ILE A 85 -13.18 -23.38 -32.01
CA ILE A 85 -12.90 -24.03 -30.73
C ILE A 85 -11.43 -24.45 -30.66
N ALA A 86 -10.94 -25.16 -31.68
CA ALA A 86 -9.56 -25.62 -31.75
C ALA A 86 -8.56 -24.46 -31.66
N ARG A 87 -8.76 -23.37 -32.44
CA ARG A 87 -7.91 -22.17 -32.37
C ARG A 87 -7.89 -21.55 -30.98
N ASN A 88 -9.04 -21.43 -30.32
CA ASN A 88 -9.11 -20.84 -28.97
C ASN A 88 -8.43 -21.70 -27.91
N LEU A 89 -8.52 -23.03 -28.02
CA LEU A 89 -7.82 -23.96 -27.12
C LEU A 89 -6.31 -23.83 -27.27
N VAL A 90 -5.81 -23.85 -28.50
CA VAL A 90 -4.40 -23.65 -28.83
C VAL A 90 -3.92 -22.31 -28.29
N ASN A 91 -4.61 -21.21 -28.63
CA ASN A 91 -4.25 -19.88 -28.16
C ASN A 91 -4.19 -19.83 -26.63
N LYS A 92 -5.21 -20.34 -25.92
CA LYS A 92 -5.22 -20.33 -24.45
C LYS A 92 -4.06 -21.13 -23.84
N TRP A 93 -3.68 -22.25 -24.46
CA TRP A 93 -2.58 -23.08 -23.99
C TRP A 93 -1.21 -22.40 -24.16
N PHE A 94 -1.01 -21.71 -25.30
CA PHE A 94 0.27 -21.06 -25.60
C PHE A 94 0.40 -19.64 -25.02
N SER A 95 -0.69 -18.93 -24.76
CA SER A 95 -0.68 -17.61 -24.11
C SER A 95 -0.33 -17.63 -22.62
N GLY A 96 -0.26 -18.80 -21.98
CA GLY A 96 0.21 -18.96 -20.60
C GLY A 96 1.73 -19.08 -20.44
N LYS A 97 2.49 -19.03 -21.54
CA LYS A 97 3.96 -18.94 -21.53
C LYS A 97 4.37 -17.52 -21.89
N GLY A 98 4.35 -16.63 -20.90
CA GLY A 98 4.85 -15.27 -20.96
C GLY A 98 5.28 -14.83 -19.57
#